data_AF-A0A3S0PMR0-F1
#
_entry.id   AF-A0A3S0PMR0-F1
#
_cell.length_a   1.000
_cell.length_b   1.000
_cell.length_c   1.000
_cell.angle_alpha   90.00
_cell.angle_beta   90.00
_cell.angle_gamma   90.00
#
_symmetry.space_group_name_H-M   'P 1'
#
loop_
_entity.id
_entity.type
_entity.pdbx_description
1 polymer ?
#
loop_
_entity_poly.entity_id
_entity_poly.type
_entity_poly.pdbx_seq_one_letter_code
_entity_poly.pdbx_strand_id
1 'polypeptide(L)'
;MINLLDRHSLHKLVVLELAVRSLQHDYVQLETLKMQKLYTTWTELLLKHLYPIYTAQKRQLAQKQIRIVRWRKIDMYFSDVLIATSGEDIALRYANQALKTEVEELLIQRFLSSIM
;
A
#
# COMPACT_ATOMS: atom_id res chain seq x y z
N MET A 1 -19.63 0.74 12.93
CA MET A 1 -19.75 0.04 11.63
C MET A 1 -19.14 0.90 10.54
N ILE A 2 -18.15 0.42 9.77
CA ILE A 2 -17.52 1.23 8.71
C ILE A 2 -18.49 1.35 7.52
N ASN A 3 -18.69 2.57 7.00
CA ASN A 3 -19.48 2.81 5.80
C ASN A 3 -18.81 2.15 4.57
N LEU A 4 -19.60 1.68 3.60
CA LEU A 4 -19.11 1.06 2.36
C LEU A 4 -18.05 1.93 1.64
N LEU A 5 -18.26 3.25 1.57
CA LEU A 5 -17.33 4.20 0.96
C LEU A 5 -15.99 4.26 1.70
N ASP A 6 -16.04 4.19 3.03
CA ASP A 6 -14.86 4.22 3.89
C ASP A 6 -14.11 2.89 3.83
N ARG A 7 -14.83 1.77 3.68
CA ARG A 7 -14.22 0.45 3.46
C ARG A 7 -13.45 0.39 2.15
N HIS A 8 -14.00 0.92 1.06
CA HIS A 8 -13.30 1.01 -0.21
C HIS A 8 -12.09 1.95 -0.13
N SER A 9 -12.25 3.10 0.54
CA SER A 9 -11.16 4.05 0.78
C SER A 9 -10.03 3.44 1.62
N LEU A 10 -10.39 2.61 2.60
CA LEU A 10 -9.46 1.88 3.44
C LEU A 10 -8.73 0.80 2.67
N HIS A 11 -9.44 0.03 1.84
CA HIS A 11 -8.83 -0.95 0.94
C HIS A 11 -7.78 -0.31 0.02
N LYS A 12 -8.12 0.82 -0.59
CA LYS A 12 -7.16 1.61 -1.37
C LYS A 12 -5.95 2.03 -0.56
N LEU A 13 -6.13 2.44 0.69
CA LEU A 13 -5.02 2.78 1.57
C LEU A 13 -4.11 1.56 1.84
N VAL A 14 -4.71 0.39 2.08
CA VAL A 14 -4.00 -0.87 2.30
C VAL A 14 -3.10 -1.21 1.11
N VAL A 15 -3.63 -1.16 -0.12
CA VAL A 15 -2.86 -1.41 -1.34
C VAL A 15 -1.75 -0.36 -1.53
N LEU A 16 -2.05 0.93 -1.32
CA LEU A 16 -1.06 2.01 -1.41
C LEU A 16 0.07 1.84 -0.39
N GLU A 17 -0.25 1.46 0.85
CA GLU A 17 0.73 1.25 1.90
C GLU A 17 1.67 0.10 1.57
N LEU A 18 1.13 -1.01 1.08
CA LEU A 18 1.94 -2.15 0.63
C LEU A 18 2.82 -1.77 -0.56
N ALA A 19 2.27 -1.05 -1.55
CA ALA A 19 3.04 -0.59 -2.70
C ALA A 19 4.24 0.29 -2.28
N VAL A 20 4.01 1.26 -1.39
CA VAL A 20 5.08 2.14 -0.88
C VAL A 20 6.11 1.33 -0.09
N ARG A 21 5.68 0.42 0.79
CA ARG A 21 6.60 -0.42 1.58
C ARG A 21 7.43 -1.34 0.71
N SER A 22 6.83 -1.96 -0.32
CA SER A 22 7.55 -2.81 -1.28
C SER A 22 8.60 -2.00 -2.02
N LEU A 23 8.25 -0.84 -2.58
CA LEU A 23 9.22 0.02 -3.27
C LEU A 23 10.34 0.50 -2.35
N GLN A 24 10.06 0.83 -1.09
CA GLN A 24 11.09 1.19 -0.11
C GLN A 24 12.00 0.01 0.22
N HIS A 25 11.45 -1.19 0.35
CA HIS A 25 12.24 -2.40 0.58
C HIS A 25 13.15 -2.69 -0.62
N ASP A 26 12.58 -2.63 -1.84
CA ASP A 26 13.32 -2.86 -3.08
C ASP A 26 14.44 -1.82 -3.23
N TYR A 27 14.16 -0.54 -2.96
CA TYR A 27 15.14 0.54 -3.03
C TYR A 27 16.43 0.22 -2.26
N VAL A 28 16.31 -0.31 -1.04
CA VAL A 28 17.47 -0.70 -0.20
C VAL A 28 18.24 -1.86 -0.82
N GLN A 29 17.59 -2.76 -1.56
CA GLN A 29 18.24 -3.90 -2.21
C GLN A 29 18.88 -3.55 -3.56
N LEU A 30 18.48 -2.43 -4.19
CA LEU A 30 18.95 -2.03 -5.51
C LEU A 30 20.46 -1.76 -5.58
N GLU A 31 21.11 -1.42 -4.46
CA GLU A 31 22.56 -1.19 -4.37
C GLU A 31 23.38 -2.40 -4.84
N THR A 32 22.79 -3.60 -4.80
CA THR A 32 23.46 -4.85 -5.19
C THR A 32 23.37 -5.16 -6.69
N LEU A 33 22.60 -4.38 -7.47
CA LEU A 33 22.29 -4.69 -8.87
C LEU A 33 23.21 -3.96 -9.86
N LYS A 34 23.62 -4.66 -10.92
CA LYS A 34 24.44 -4.09 -12.01
C LYS A 34 23.81 -2.86 -12.67
N MET A 35 22.48 -2.80 -12.74
CA MET A 35 21.71 -1.71 -13.35
C MET A 35 21.07 -0.79 -12.29
N GLN A 36 21.68 -0.68 -11.10
CA GLN A 36 21.16 0.10 -9.97
C GLN A 36 20.67 1.49 -10.38
N LYS A 37 21.45 2.25 -11.15
CA LYS A 37 21.13 3.64 -11.51
C LYS A 37 19.75 3.79 -12.17
N LEU A 38 19.42 2.89 -13.09
CA LEU A 38 18.12 2.93 -13.76
C LEU A 38 17.01 2.57 -12.77
N TYR A 39 17.13 1.43 -12.09
CA TYR A 39 16.10 0.99 -11.15
C TYR A 39 15.89 1.99 -10.01
N THR A 40 16.95 2.58 -9.47
CA THR A 40 16.88 3.62 -8.43
C THR A 40 16.07 4.81 -8.93
N THR A 41 16.36 5.30 -10.15
CA THR A 41 15.63 6.42 -10.74
C THR A 41 14.14 6.10 -10.89
N TRP A 42 13.81 4.90 -11.39
CA TRP A 42 12.41 4.49 -11.54
C TRP A 42 11.68 4.32 -10.20
N THR A 43 12.32 3.69 -9.22
CA THR A 43 11.77 3.51 -7.88
C THR A 43 11.55 4.85 -7.19
N GLU A 44 12.47 5.80 -7.34
CA GLU A 44 12.32 7.17 -6.83
C GLU A 44 11.14 7.91 -7.48
N LEU A 45 11.00 7.80 -8.81
CA LEU A 45 9.87 8.40 -9.53
C LEU A 45 8.53 7.82 -9.06
N LEU A 46 8.44 6.49 -8.93
CA LEU A 46 7.24 5.81 -8.44
C LEU A 46 6.91 6.22 -7.00
N LEU A 47 7.91 6.25 -6.11
CA LEU A 47 7.74 6.72 -4.74
C LEU A 47 7.27 8.18 -4.70
N LYS A 48 7.88 9.06 -5.50
CA LYS A 48 7.51 10.47 -5.58
C LYS A 48 6.05 10.66 -6.02
N HIS A 49 5.54 9.80 -6.90
CA HIS A 49 4.15 9.83 -7.35
C HIS A 49 3.19 9.20 -6.33
N LEU A 50 3.55 8.08 -5.73
CA LEU A 50 2.66 7.33 -4.81
C LEU A 50 2.58 7.94 -3.42
N TYR A 51 3.68 8.52 -2.91
CA TYR A 51 3.75 9.01 -1.53
C TYR A 51 2.75 10.15 -1.22
N PRO A 52 2.53 11.14 -2.11
CA PRO A 52 1.50 12.16 -1.91
C PRO A 52 0.09 11.55 -1.87
N ILE A 53 -0.21 10.59 -2.76
CA ILE A 53 -1.52 9.92 -2.82
C ILE A 53 -1.76 9.11 -1.55
N TYR A 54 -0.77 8.30 -1.14
CA TYR A 54 -0.80 7.55 0.11
C TYR A 54 -1.04 8.48 1.31
N THR A 55 -0.28 9.57 1.40
CA THR A 55 -0.37 10.50 2.52
C THR A 55 -1.72 11.22 2.57
N ALA A 56 -2.24 11.66 1.42
CA ALA A 56 -3.55 12.28 1.33
C ALA A 56 -4.66 11.31 1.76
N GLN A 57 -4.65 10.08 1.25
CA GLN A 57 -5.61 9.04 1.61
C GLN A 57 -5.56 8.69 3.10
N LYS A 58 -4.34 8.57 3.65
CA LYS A 58 -4.12 8.32 5.08
C LYS A 58 -4.68 9.44 5.95
N ARG A 59 -4.44 10.70 5.57
CA ARG A 59 -4.97 11.88 6.28
C ARG A 59 -6.50 11.93 6.24
N GLN A 60 -7.10 11.64 5.08
CA GLN A 60 -8.55 11.61 4.93
C GLN A 60 -9.21 10.57 5.85
N LEU A 61 -8.64 9.36 5.96
CA LEU A 61 -9.16 8.35 6.88
C LEU A 61 -8.90 8.69 8.35
N ALA A 62 -7.75 9.30 8.66
CA ALA A 62 -7.42 9.74 10.00
C ALA A 62 -8.40 10.83 10.52
N GLN A 63 -8.87 11.73 9.66
CA GLN A 63 -9.91 12.72 10.00
C GLN A 63 -11.23 12.04 10.42
N LYS A 64 -11.51 10.85 9.88
CA LYS A 64 -12.66 10.01 10.26
C LYS A 64 -12.35 9.06 11.43
N GLN A 65 -11.19 9.23 12.07
CA GLN A 65 -10.69 8.36 13.14
C GLN A 65 -10.50 6.89 12.70
N ILE A 66 -10.27 6.66 11.41
CA ILE A 66 -9.98 5.34 10.84
C ILE A 66 -8.47 5.25 10.58
N ARG A 67 -7.80 4.25 11.16
CA ARG A 67 -6.36 4.04 10.98
C ARG A 67 -5.98 2.56 10.95
N ILE A 68 -5.02 2.23 10.10
CA ILE A 68 -4.37 0.91 10.12
C ILE A 68 -3.44 0.86 11.33
N VAL A 69 -3.63 -0.14 12.19
CA VAL A 69 -2.86 -0.33 13.44
C VAL A 69 -1.73 -1.32 13.22
N ARG A 70 -2.06 -2.51 12.71
CA ARG A 70 -1.09 -3.61 12.60
C ARG A 70 -1.50 -4.62 11.54
N TRP A 71 -0.48 -5.21 10.93
CA TRP A 71 -0.60 -6.40 10.10
C TRP A 71 -0.34 -7.65 10.93
N ARG A 72 -1.22 -8.64 10.83
CA ARG A 72 -1.08 -9.95 11.48
C ARG A 72 -1.10 -11.03 10.40
N LYS A 73 0.05 -11.65 10.17
CA LYS A 73 0.12 -12.87 9.35
C LYS A 73 -0.66 -13.98 10.06
N ILE A 74 -1.55 -14.65 9.34
CA ILE A 74 -2.30 -15.79 9.86
C ILE A 74 -1.59 -17.06 9.42
N ASP A 75 -1.41 -17.20 8.11
CA ASP A 75 -0.78 -18.34 7.47
C ASP A 75 -0.08 -17.91 6.17
N MET A 76 0.17 -18.86 5.27
CA MET A 76 0.80 -18.58 3.97
C MET A 76 -0.14 -17.87 2.98
N TYR A 77 -1.46 -18.00 3.13
CA TYR A 77 -2.46 -17.50 2.19
C TYR A 77 -3.19 -16.25 2.68
N PHE A 78 -3.26 -16.02 4.00
CA PHE A 78 -4.05 -14.95 4.58
C PHE A 78 -3.28 -14.10 5.59
N SER A 79 -3.65 -12.81 5.61
CA SER A 79 -3.20 -11.83 6.59
C SER A 79 -4.38 -10.99 7.06
N ASP A 80 -4.43 -10.69 8.35
CA ASP A 80 -5.40 -9.76 8.92
C ASP A 80 -4.77 -8.37 9.06
N VAL A 81 -5.52 -7.34 8.69
CA VAL A 81 -5.19 -5.94 8.94
C VAL A 81 -6.10 -5.43 10.05
N LEU A 82 -5.49 -5.08 11.19
CA LEU A 82 -6.18 -4.48 12.32
C LEU A 82 -6.37 -2.99 12.08
N ILE A 83 -7.62 -2.55 12.21
CA ILE A 83 -8.07 -1.18 11.93
C ILE A 83 -8.70 -0.64 13.19
N ALA A 84 -8.18 0.48 13.67
CA ALA A 84 -8.86 1.24 14.71
C ALA A 84 -9.85 2.20 14.07
N THR A 85 -11.06 2.23 14.62
CA THR A 85 -12.13 3.17 14.24
C THR A 85 -12.58 3.95 15.47
N SER A 86 -13.46 4.95 15.29
CA SER A 86 -14.05 5.69 16.41
C SER A 86 -14.91 4.82 17.34
N GLY A 87 -15.37 3.66 16.86
CA GLY A 87 -16.12 2.69 17.65
C GLY A 87 -15.22 1.54 18.08
N GLU A 88 -15.37 0.41 17.42
CA GLU A 88 -14.61 -0.80 17.70
C GLU A 88 -13.48 -1.02 16.70
N ASP A 89 -12.40 -1.64 17.18
CA ASP A 89 -11.32 -2.11 16.34
C ASP A 89 -11.81 -3.31 15.54
N ILE A 90 -11.55 -3.30 14.23
CA ILE A 90 -11.94 -4.38 13.32
C ILE A 90 -10.70 -5.05 12.72
N ALA A 91 -10.81 -6.34 12.46
CA ALA A 91 -9.84 -7.09 11.68
C ALA A 91 -10.39 -7.35 10.27
N LEU A 92 -9.67 -6.88 9.25
CA LEU A 92 -9.99 -7.19 7.85
C LEU A 92 -9.06 -8.28 7.35
N ARG A 93 -9.64 -9.41 6.93
CA ARG A 93 -8.88 -10.51 6.34
C ARG A 93 -8.66 -10.31 4.87
N TYR A 94 -7.43 -10.52 4.44
CA TYR A 94 -7.01 -10.43 3.06
C TYR A 94 -6.35 -11.72 2.59
N ALA A 95 -6.64 -12.11 1.35
CA ALA A 95 -5.87 -13.11 0.65
C ALA A 95 -4.55 -12.48 0.17
N ASN A 96 -3.42 -13.05 0.57
CA ASN A 96 -2.08 -12.56 0.28
C ASN A 96 -1.85 -12.47 -1.24
N GLN A 97 -2.29 -13.48 -2.00
CA GLN A 97 -2.14 -13.50 -3.45
C GLN A 97 -2.93 -12.39 -4.13
N ALA A 98 -4.18 -12.15 -3.70
CA ALA A 98 -5.00 -11.08 -4.27
C ALA A 98 -4.41 -9.70 -3.99
N LEU A 99 -3.98 -9.44 -2.75
CA LEU A 99 -3.30 -8.20 -2.39
C LEU A 99 -2.03 -7.98 -3.22
N LYS A 100 -1.23 -9.04 -3.40
CA LYS A 100 -0.03 -8.97 -4.22
C LYS A 100 -0.37 -8.57 -5.65
N THR A 101 -1.35 -9.22 -6.28
CA THR A 101 -1.78 -8.90 -7.65
C THR A 101 -2.25 -7.45 -7.76
N GLU A 102 -3.08 -6.97 -6.84
CA GLU A 102 -3.56 -5.57 -6.87
C GLU A 102 -2.42 -4.54 -6.71
N VAL A 103 -1.42 -4.85 -5.87
CA VAL A 103 -0.23 -3.99 -5.72
C VAL A 103 0.59 -3.99 -7.01
N GLU A 104 0.82 -5.16 -7.63
CA GLU A 104 1.55 -5.28 -8.90
C GLU A 104 0.86 -4.50 -10.02
N GLU A 105 -0.46 -4.66 -10.16
CA GLU A 105 -1.26 -3.92 -11.14
C GLU A 105 -1.17 -2.41 -10.91
N LEU A 106 -1.27 -1.96 -9.66
CA LEU A 106 -1.11 -0.55 -9.32
C LEU A 106 0.28 -0.02 -9.74
N LEU A 107 1.35 -0.75 -9.43
CA LEU A 107 2.72 -0.34 -9.77
C LEU A 107 2.93 -0.29 -11.29
N ILE A 108 2.45 -1.31 -12.02
CA ILE A 108 2.53 -1.36 -13.48
C ILE A 108 1.76 -0.18 -14.10
N GLN A 109 0.54 0.09 -13.65
CA GLN A 109 -0.25 1.22 -14.15
C GLN A 109 0.46 2.55 -13.93
N ARG A 110 1.05 2.75 -12.74
CA ARG A 110 1.81 3.98 -12.45
C ARG A 110 3.07 4.10 -13.27
N PHE A 111 3.79 3.00 -13.46
CA PHE A 111 4.98 2.94 -14.29
C PHE A 111 4.65 3.33 -15.74
N LEU A 112 3.63 2.72 -16.34
CA LEU A 112 3.20 3.04 -17.70
C LEU A 112 2.77 4.52 -17.82
N SER A 113 2.04 5.04 -16.84
CA SER A 113 1.65 6.46 -16.82
C SER A 113 2.80 7.44 -16.62
N SER A 114 3.98 6.97 -16.20
CA SER A 114 5.17 7.81 -16.01
C SER A 114 6.09 7.85 -17.24
N ILE A 115 5.83 6.98 -18.22
CA ILE A 115 6.60 6.87 -19.47
C ILE A 115 5.87 7.54 -20.66
N MET A 116 4.53 7.55 -20.63
CA MET A 116 3.67 8.24 -21.59
C MET A 116 3.47 9.70 -21.22
#